data_AF-A0AAE3PIM5-F1
#
_entry.id   AF-A0AAE3PIM5-F1
#
_cell.length_a   1.000
_cell.length_b   1.000
_cell.length_c   1.000
_cell.angle_alpha   90.00
_cell.angle_beta   90.00
_cell.angle_gamma   90.00
#
_symmetry.space_group_name_H-M   'P 1'
#
loop_
_entity.id
_entity.type
_entity.pdbx_description
1 polymer ?
#
loop_
_entity_poly.entity_id
_entity_poly.type
_entity_poly.pdbx_seq_one_letter_code
_entity_poly.pdbx_strand_id
1 'polypeptide(L)'
;MTVPSRRVLSVVLLGTILVTATLAMPVVSTTAAKFAGLESHSKPANATAVDGCRAITEPGTYVLTKDIKNGDSGENFTFISEACLRIQSSDVTLDGGGHTVDGFGVSDTTAIRAGGDEQVTNVTVENVRVKEWNRAVYFANVDGGVVRNADVTGNSFGVFVDGNSNVTLENVTSRRYFVGVYAADGNVSIRESSFSGNETNAIVRESVGD
;
A
#
# COMPACT_ATOMS: atom_id res chain seq x y z
N MET A 1 -52.78 -4.52 -49.49
CA MET A 1 -51.99 -5.73 -49.21
C MET A 1 -52.51 -6.32 -47.90
N THR A 2 -52.86 -7.60 -47.98
CA THR A 2 -53.78 -8.34 -47.11
C THR A 2 -53.15 -8.79 -45.80
N VAL A 3 -53.84 -8.51 -44.69
CA VAL A 3 -53.57 -9.08 -43.36
C VAL A 3 -54.08 -10.52 -43.33
N PRO A 4 -53.28 -11.53 -42.98
CA PRO A 4 -53.82 -12.85 -42.71
C PRO A 4 -54.10 -13.01 -41.21
N SER A 5 -55.39 -13.14 -40.89
CA SER A 5 -55.89 -13.68 -39.62
C SER A 5 -55.53 -15.16 -39.49
N ARG A 6 -55.01 -15.61 -38.34
CA ARG A 6 -55.02 -17.03 -37.98
C ARG A 6 -55.33 -17.26 -36.50
N ARG A 7 -56.61 -17.62 -36.29
CA ARG A 7 -57.17 -18.72 -35.49
C ARG A 7 -56.60 -18.92 -34.08
N VAL A 8 -57.45 -18.58 -33.12
CA VAL A 8 -57.47 -19.04 -31.73
C VAL A 8 -57.54 -20.57 -31.73
N LEU A 9 -56.55 -21.24 -31.11
CA LEU A 9 -56.62 -22.64 -30.74
C LEU A 9 -56.52 -22.74 -29.22
N SER A 10 -57.66 -23.07 -28.60
CA SER A 10 -57.75 -23.45 -27.19
C SER A 10 -57.05 -24.79 -27.00
N VAL A 11 -55.98 -24.81 -26.20
CA VAL A 11 -55.40 -26.05 -25.66
C VAL A 11 -55.53 -26.00 -24.15
N VAL A 12 -56.56 -26.67 -23.65
CA VAL A 12 -56.66 -27.07 -22.26
C VAL A 12 -55.74 -28.28 -22.10
N LEU A 13 -54.60 -28.11 -21.43
CA LEU A 13 -53.76 -29.23 -21.01
C LEU A 13 -53.79 -29.30 -19.47
N LEU A 14 -54.39 -30.39 -18.99
CA LEU A 14 -54.39 -30.79 -17.59
C LEU A 14 -52.97 -31.04 -17.09
N GLY A 15 -52.73 -30.60 -15.85
CA GLY A 15 -52.02 -31.41 -14.87
C GLY A 15 -50.49 -31.40 -14.97
N THR A 16 -49.86 -30.69 -14.04
CA THR A 16 -48.90 -31.28 -13.09
C THR A 16 -48.57 -30.21 -12.05
N ILE A 17 -49.06 -30.37 -10.82
CA ILE A 17 -48.57 -29.60 -9.68
C ILE A 17 -47.20 -30.19 -9.36
N LEU A 18 -46.13 -29.49 -9.75
CA LEU A 18 -44.79 -29.78 -9.27
C LEU A 18 -44.69 -29.18 -7.86
N VAL A 19 -44.86 -30.02 -6.83
CA VAL A 19 -44.52 -29.64 -5.45
C VAL A 19 -43.01 -29.47 -5.40
N THR A 20 -42.53 -28.24 -5.49
CA THR A 20 -41.13 -27.93 -5.22
C THR A 20 -40.91 -28.03 -3.72
N ALA A 21 -40.31 -29.13 -3.29
CA ALA A 21 -39.79 -29.27 -1.95
C ALA A 21 -38.72 -28.18 -1.74
N THR A 22 -39.04 -27.15 -0.94
CA THR A 22 -38.07 -26.16 -0.51
C THR A 22 -37.06 -26.83 0.41
N LEU A 23 -35.90 -27.21 -0.13
CA LEU A 23 -34.71 -27.47 0.67
C LEU A 23 -34.23 -26.13 1.21
N ALA A 24 -34.73 -25.74 2.39
CA ALA A 24 -34.12 -24.69 3.17
C ALA A 24 -32.74 -25.20 3.62
N MET A 25 -31.70 -24.81 2.88
CA MET A 25 -30.33 -24.98 3.35
C MET A 25 -30.11 -24.04 4.54
N PRO A 26 -29.66 -24.52 5.71
CA PRO A 26 -29.21 -23.63 6.74
C PRO A 26 -27.93 -22.95 6.25
N VAL A 27 -28.01 -21.64 5.99
CA VAL A 27 -26.80 -20.82 5.79
C VAL A 27 -26.12 -20.71 7.15
N VAL A 28 -25.25 -21.66 7.45
CA VAL A 28 -24.30 -21.52 8.55
C VAL A 28 -23.22 -20.57 8.05
N SER A 29 -23.41 -19.27 8.26
CA SER A 29 -22.34 -18.29 8.11
C SER A 29 -21.58 -18.19 9.43
N THR A 30 -20.74 -19.19 9.69
CA THR A 30 -19.51 -19.02 10.47
C THR A 30 -18.56 -18.21 9.59
N THR A 31 -18.00 -17.07 9.96
CA THR A 31 -17.42 -16.67 11.23
C THR A 31 -17.48 -15.14 11.33
N ALA A 32 -17.85 -14.60 12.49
CA ALA A 32 -17.37 -13.27 12.86
C ALA A 32 -15.84 -13.39 12.93
N ALA A 33 -15.14 -12.76 11.98
CA ALA A 33 -13.70 -12.58 12.08
C ALA A 33 -13.43 -11.92 13.43
N LYS A 34 -12.70 -12.63 14.29
CA LYS A 34 -12.13 -12.06 15.50
C LYS A 34 -11.26 -10.88 15.08
N PHE A 35 -11.72 -9.65 15.28
CA PHE A 35 -10.83 -8.50 15.43
C PHE A 35 -10.16 -8.62 16.79
N ALA A 36 -9.32 -9.65 16.95
CA ALA A 36 -8.41 -9.78 18.06
C ALA A 36 -7.15 -8.99 17.70
N GLY A 37 -6.88 -7.94 18.48
CA GLY A 37 -5.60 -7.25 18.47
C GLY A 37 -5.54 -6.00 17.59
N LEU A 38 -6.32 -4.97 17.91
CA LEU A 38 -5.72 -3.63 17.87
C LEU A 38 -4.77 -3.59 19.07
N GLU A 39 -3.57 -4.14 18.90
CA GLU A 39 -2.51 -3.95 19.87
C GLU A 39 -2.24 -2.45 19.91
N SER A 40 -2.60 -1.83 21.03
CA SER A 40 -2.17 -0.48 21.33
C SER A 40 -0.65 -0.51 21.37
N HIS A 41 -0.03 -0.11 20.26
CA HIS A 41 1.41 0.07 20.15
C HIS A 41 1.72 1.27 21.05
N SER A 42 2.03 0.99 22.31
CA SER A 42 2.45 2.01 23.25
C SER A 42 3.74 2.62 22.73
N LYS A 43 3.65 3.88 22.30
CA LYS A 43 4.76 4.70 21.85
C LYS A 43 5.98 4.49 22.77
N PRO A 44 7.17 4.13 22.23
CA PRO A 44 8.38 4.00 23.04
C PRO A 44 8.64 5.27 23.84
N ALA A 45 9.17 5.14 25.06
CA ALA A 45 9.37 6.25 26.00
C ALA A 45 10.25 7.40 25.46
N ASN A 46 10.95 7.19 24.33
CA ASN A 46 11.80 8.18 23.67
C ASN A 46 11.45 8.43 22.19
N ALA A 47 10.28 7.99 21.73
CA ALA A 47 9.87 8.23 20.35
C ALA A 47 9.38 9.68 20.15
N THR A 48 9.63 10.23 18.97
CA THR A 48 9.10 11.52 18.54
C THR A 48 7.74 11.31 17.87
N ALA A 49 6.73 12.08 18.26
CA ALA A 49 5.42 12.01 17.61
C ALA A 49 5.46 12.69 16.24
N VAL A 50 4.82 12.08 15.26
CA VAL A 50 4.61 12.63 13.92
C VAL A 50 3.12 12.62 13.65
N ASP A 51 2.60 13.76 13.21
CA ASP A 51 1.17 13.95 12.96
C ASP A 51 0.90 14.71 11.66
N GLY A 52 1.91 14.82 10.79
CA GLY A 52 1.84 15.50 9.50
C GLY A 52 3.13 15.29 8.70
N CYS A 53 3.13 15.73 7.45
CA CYS A 53 4.31 15.74 6.58
C CYS A 53 5.39 16.64 7.18
N ARG A 54 6.63 16.15 7.22
CA ARG A 54 7.76 16.86 7.81
C ARG A 54 9.10 16.26 7.41
N ALA A 55 10.16 17.03 7.67
CA ALA A 55 11.51 16.51 7.68
C ALA A 55 11.80 15.76 9.01
N ILE A 56 12.58 14.69 8.89
CA ILE A 56 13.20 13.92 9.95
C ILE A 56 14.71 14.03 9.73
N THR A 57 15.33 14.95 10.46
CA THR A 57 16.73 15.36 10.26
C THR A 57 17.66 14.88 11.38
N GLU A 58 17.12 14.21 12.39
CA GLU A 58 17.88 13.68 13.51
C GLU A 58 17.65 12.17 13.64
N PRO A 59 18.64 11.41 14.14
CA PRO A 59 18.47 10.00 14.45
C PRO A 59 17.39 9.76 15.50
N GLY A 60 16.76 8.58 15.46
CA GLY A 60 15.83 8.14 16.48
C GLY A 60 14.56 7.49 15.97
N THR A 61 13.61 7.28 16.88
CA THR A 61 12.33 6.63 16.59
C THR A 61 11.24 7.67 16.43
N TYR A 62 10.48 7.59 15.34
CA TYR A 62 9.38 8.48 15.00
C TYR A 62 8.12 7.64 14.84
N VAL A 63 7.03 8.05 15.50
CA VAL A 63 5.77 7.28 15.50
C VAL A 63 4.66 8.16 14.95
N LEU A 64 3.98 7.70 13.90
CA LEU A 64 2.74 8.35 13.45
C LEU A 64 1.69 8.23 14.55
N THR A 65 1.02 9.33 14.86
CA THR A 65 -0.01 9.40 15.92
C THR A 65 -1.43 9.55 15.36
N LYS A 66 -1.54 9.76 14.04
CA LYS A 66 -2.79 9.86 13.30
C LYS A 66 -2.53 9.61 11.82
N ASP A 67 -3.60 9.38 11.07
CA ASP A 67 -3.52 9.31 9.61
C ASP A 67 -3.13 10.68 9.03
N ILE A 68 -2.17 10.68 8.09
CA ILE A 68 -1.86 11.82 7.23
C ILE A 68 -2.78 11.73 6.02
N LYS A 69 -3.47 12.83 5.68
CA LYS A 69 -4.50 12.85 4.64
C LYS A 69 -4.14 13.79 3.51
N ASN A 70 -4.51 13.42 2.29
CA ASN A 70 -4.47 14.29 1.10
C ASN A 70 -3.09 14.90 0.81
N GLY A 71 -2.00 14.17 1.09
CA GLY A 71 -0.62 14.65 0.91
C GLY A 71 -0.19 15.79 1.83
N ASP A 72 -0.95 15.95 2.93
CA ASP A 72 -0.96 17.01 3.95
C ASP A 72 -1.29 18.41 3.41
N SER A 73 -1.63 19.34 4.30
CA SER A 73 -2.37 20.56 3.97
C SER A 73 -1.67 21.84 4.44
N GLY A 74 -2.11 22.98 3.91
CA GLY A 74 -1.53 24.28 4.28
C GLY A 74 -0.05 24.34 3.94
N GLU A 75 0.78 24.67 4.93
CA GLU A 75 2.24 24.80 4.78
C GLU A 75 2.97 23.46 4.60
N ASN A 76 2.32 22.33 4.91
CA ASN A 76 2.89 20.99 4.80
C ASN A 76 2.46 20.24 3.53
N PHE A 77 1.74 20.91 2.61
CA PHE A 77 1.27 20.27 1.39
C PHE A 77 2.43 19.76 0.54
N THR A 78 2.33 18.51 0.09
CA THR A 78 3.35 17.88 -0.76
C THR A 78 3.10 18.23 -2.22
N PHE A 79 3.95 19.09 -2.80
CA PHE A 79 3.85 19.45 -4.21
C PHE A 79 4.46 18.39 -5.13
N ILE A 80 4.24 18.55 -6.43
CA ILE A 80 4.86 17.69 -7.45
C ILE A 80 6.39 17.69 -7.27
N SER A 81 6.96 16.51 -7.46
CA SER A 81 8.36 16.13 -7.24
C SER A 81 8.85 16.23 -5.80
N GLU A 82 7.95 16.43 -4.82
CA GLU A 82 8.29 16.45 -3.40
C GLU A 82 7.92 15.15 -2.67
N ALA A 83 8.29 15.10 -1.38
CA ALA A 83 7.97 14.02 -0.47
C ALA A 83 7.37 14.53 0.85
N CYS A 84 6.39 13.80 1.37
CA CYS A 84 5.70 14.13 2.61
C CYS A 84 6.57 13.91 3.86
N LEU A 85 6.98 12.66 4.12
CA LEU A 85 7.90 12.31 5.20
C LEU A 85 9.30 12.17 4.63
N ARG A 86 10.18 13.11 4.96
CA ARG A 86 11.55 13.21 4.43
C ARG A 86 12.56 12.80 5.48
N ILE A 87 13.05 11.56 5.40
CA ILE A 87 14.08 11.01 6.28
C ILE A 87 15.45 11.39 5.70
N GLN A 88 16.13 12.31 6.38
CA GLN A 88 17.39 12.92 5.96
C GLN A 88 18.50 12.67 7.00
N SER A 89 18.33 11.63 7.83
CA SER A 89 19.29 11.24 8.86
C SER A 89 19.43 9.72 8.89
N SER A 90 20.60 9.25 9.28
CA SER A 90 20.85 7.84 9.57
C SER A 90 20.21 7.42 10.89
N ASP A 91 20.13 6.10 11.12
CA ASP A 91 19.66 5.51 12.38
C ASP A 91 18.23 5.97 12.74
N VAL A 92 17.35 5.98 11.73
CA VAL A 92 15.95 6.39 11.86
C VAL A 92 15.04 5.18 11.78
N THR A 93 14.12 5.08 12.73
CA THR A 93 12.96 4.19 12.63
C THR A 93 11.70 5.03 12.52
N LEU A 94 11.02 4.96 11.38
CA LEU A 94 9.67 5.51 11.19
C LEU A 94 8.65 4.38 11.37
N ASP A 95 7.98 4.38 12.51
CA ASP A 95 6.88 3.47 12.83
C ASP A 95 5.54 4.13 12.52
N GLY A 96 4.80 3.55 11.59
CA GLY A 96 3.47 4.01 11.21
C GLY A 96 2.41 3.79 12.29
N GLY A 97 2.65 2.94 13.29
CA GLY A 97 1.66 2.65 14.33
C GLY A 97 0.32 2.10 13.79
N GLY A 98 0.32 1.58 12.56
CA GLY A 98 -0.87 1.17 11.82
C GLY A 98 -1.64 2.31 11.13
N HIS A 99 -1.14 3.54 11.17
CA HIS A 99 -1.75 4.70 10.50
C HIS A 99 -1.50 4.72 9.00
N THR A 100 -2.33 5.49 8.30
CA THR A 100 -2.25 5.67 6.85
C THR A 100 -1.57 6.99 6.48
N VAL A 101 -0.67 6.95 5.48
CA VAL A 101 -0.16 8.12 4.78
C VAL A 101 -0.83 8.18 3.41
N ASP A 102 -1.85 9.02 3.31
CA ASP A 102 -2.73 9.14 2.15
C ASP A 102 -2.36 10.36 1.31
N GLY A 103 -2.12 10.15 0.01
CA GLY A 103 -1.77 11.19 -0.95
C GLY A 103 -2.99 11.96 -1.46
N PHE A 104 -2.76 12.89 -2.39
CA PHE A 104 -3.84 13.63 -3.08
C PHE A 104 -4.14 13.04 -4.47
N GLY A 105 -3.82 11.75 -4.67
CA GLY A 105 -3.88 11.08 -5.96
C GLY A 105 -2.49 10.87 -6.56
N VAL A 106 -2.44 9.90 -7.48
CA VAL A 106 -1.21 9.40 -8.09
C VAL A 106 -0.64 10.42 -9.09
N SER A 107 0.14 11.36 -8.55
CA SER A 107 0.96 12.37 -9.24
C SER A 107 2.42 12.17 -8.83
N ASP A 108 3.41 12.72 -9.54
CA ASP A 108 4.85 12.56 -9.25
C ASP A 108 5.21 13.10 -7.85
N THR A 109 4.89 12.34 -6.80
CA THR A 109 4.96 12.70 -5.39
C THR A 109 5.31 11.44 -4.61
N THR A 110 5.93 11.61 -3.45
CA THR A 110 6.42 10.51 -2.63
C THR A 110 5.85 10.57 -1.22
N ALA A 111 5.35 9.47 -0.69
CA ALA A 111 4.84 9.47 0.69
C ALA A 111 5.99 9.52 1.70
N ILE A 112 6.92 8.56 1.59
CA ILE A 112 8.04 8.41 2.49
C ILE A 112 9.31 8.32 1.65
N ARG A 113 10.19 9.31 1.77
CA ARG A 113 11.51 9.30 1.13
C ARG A 113 12.60 9.22 2.20
N ALA A 114 13.54 8.29 2.02
CA ALA A 114 14.78 8.26 2.80
C ALA A 114 15.98 8.49 1.88
N GLY A 115 16.91 9.33 2.35
CA GLY A 115 18.11 9.72 1.61
C GLY A 115 17.82 10.66 0.43
N GLY A 116 18.78 10.73 -0.49
CA GLY A 116 18.76 11.61 -1.65
C GLY A 116 20.18 11.85 -2.16
N ASP A 117 20.58 13.12 -2.25
CA ASP A 117 21.93 13.48 -2.68
C ASP A 117 22.99 13.00 -1.67
N GLU A 118 22.65 13.04 -0.38
CA GLU A 118 23.48 12.48 0.69
C GLU A 118 23.03 11.08 1.05
N GLN A 119 24.00 10.20 1.27
CA GLN A 119 23.73 8.84 1.73
C GLN A 119 23.24 8.86 3.17
N VAL A 120 22.19 8.08 3.46
CA VAL A 120 21.76 7.77 4.83
C VAL A 120 21.87 6.27 5.07
N THR A 121 21.98 5.88 6.33
CA THR A 121 22.22 4.48 6.71
C THR A 121 21.25 4.04 7.79
N ASN A 122 20.97 2.74 7.84
CA ASN A 122 20.15 2.12 8.90
C ASN A 122 18.79 2.81 9.08
N VAL A 123 18.01 2.85 7.99
CA VAL A 123 16.66 3.42 7.99
C VAL A 123 15.62 2.31 7.95
N THR A 124 14.71 2.30 8.93
CA THR A 124 13.57 1.38 9.00
C THR A 124 12.27 2.14 8.82
N VAL A 125 11.41 1.67 7.92
CA VAL A 125 10.02 2.09 7.78
C VAL A 125 9.14 0.88 8.12
N GLU A 126 8.28 1.00 9.12
CA GLU A 126 7.49 -0.14 9.61
C GLU A 126 6.03 0.18 9.95
N ASN A 127 5.19 -0.87 9.97
CA ASN A 127 3.81 -0.84 10.46
C ASN A 127 2.96 0.30 9.88
N VAL A 128 3.06 0.55 8.57
CA VAL A 128 2.44 1.71 7.91
C VAL A 128 1.54 1.27 6.75
N ARG A 129 0.47 2.03 6.50
CA ARG A 129 -0.31 1.94 5.26
C ARG A 129 -0.03 3.18 4.41
N VAL A 130 0.17 3.01 3.11
CA VAL A 130 0.46 4.11 2.20
C VAL A 130 -0.34 3.93 0.92
N LYS A 131 -1.07 4.97 0.49
CA LYS A 131 -1.89 4.92 -0.74
C LYS A 131 -1.96 6.27 -1.43
N GLU A 132 -2.26 6.24 -2.73
CA GLU A 132 -2.52 7.42 -3.56
C GLU A 132 -1.29 8.32 -3.81
N TRP A 133 -0.10 7.73 -3.85
CA TRP A 133 1.16 8.37 -4.22
C TRP A 133 1.74 7.81 -5.52
N ASN A 134 2.66 8.53 -6.18
CA ASN A 134 3.48 7.89 -7.21
C ASN A 134 4.45 6.89 -6.57
N ARG A 135 5.18 7.28 -5.52
CA ARG A 135 6.07 6.39 -4.78
C ARG A 135 5.60 6.27 -3.33
N ALA A 136 5.27 5.06 -2.89
CA ALA A 136 4.86 4.85 -1.50
C ALA A 136 6.07 4.99 -0.56
N VAL A 137 7.09 4.14 -0.77
CA VAL A 137 8.40 4.27 -0.11
C VAL A 137 9.47 4.43 -1.18
N TYR A 138 10.30 5.47 -1.05
CA TYR A 138 11.44 5.70 -1.91
C TYR A 138 12.74 5.75 -1.08
N PHE A 139 13.61 4.78 -1.29
CA PHE A 139 14.98 4.79 -0.77
C PHE A 139 15.92 5.24 -1.89
N ALA A 140 16.51 6.41 -1.70
CA ALA A 140 17.48 7.02 -2.59
C ALA A 140 18.82 7.09 -1.85
N ASN A 141 19.83 6.36 -2.32
CA ASN A 141 21.15 6.32 -1.68
C ASN A 141 21.08 5.96 -0.18
N VAL A 142 20.47 4.83 0.14
CA VAL A 142 20.34 4.26 1.49
C VAL A 142 21.20 3.00 1.60
N ASP A 143 22.01 2.90 2.65
CA ASP A 143 22.68 1.65 3.03
C ASP A 143 22.01 1.01 4.26
N GLY A 144 21.56 -0.24 4.13
CA GLY A 144 20.86 -0.96 5.20
C GLY A 144 19.42 -0.46 5.42
N GLY A 145 18.67 -0.31 4.34
CA GLY A 145 17.25 0.07 4.40
C GLY A 145 16.32 -1.11 4.71
N VAL A 146 15.32 -0.92 5.56
CA VAL A 146 14.30 -1.93 5.87
C VAL A 146 12.90 -1.35 5.69
N VAL A 147 12.05 -2.07 4.95
CA VAL A 147 10.61 -1.84 4.95
C VAL A 147 9.93 -3.09 5.47
N ARG A 148 9.16 -2.99 6.56
CA ARG A 148 8.48 -4.16 7.11
C ARG A 148 7.06 -3.92 7.60
N ASN A 149 6.21 -4.94 7.53
CA ASN A 149 4.81 -4.86 7.94
C ASN A 149 4.07 -3.67 7.30
N ALA A 150 4.23 -3.51 5.98
CA ALA A 150 3.74 -2.36 5.25
C ALA A 150 2.70 -2.76 4.19
N ASP A 151 1.62 -1.98 4.10
CA ASP A 151 0.65 -2.07 3.00
C ASP A 151 0.79 -0.83 2.11
N VAL A 152 1.39 -1.00 0.94
CA VAL A 152 1.64 0.05 -0.05
C VAL A 152 0.73 -0.12 -1.27
N THR A 153 -0.48 -0.64 -1.06
CA THR A 153 -1.52 -0.78 -2.09
C THR A 153 -1.99 0.57 -2.63
N GLY A 154 -2.13 0.69 -3.95
CA GLY A 154 -2.72 1.87 -4.56
C GLY A 154 -1.74 2.99 -4.89
N ASN A 155 -0.47 2.65 -5.18
CA ASN A 155 0.58 3.60 -5.57
C ASN A 155 1.20 3.19 -6.90
N SER A 156 1.70 4.11 -7.73
CA SER A 156 2.38 3.71 -8.98
C SER A 156 3.56 2.76 -8.70
N PHE A 157 4.36 3.07 -7.69
CA PHE A 157 5.46 2.25 -7.21
C PHE A 157 5.23 1.98 -5.72
N GLY A 158 5.12 0.70 -5.35
CA GLY A 158 5.01 0.29 -3.96
C GLY A 158 6.29 0.64 -3.18
N VAL A 159 7.42 0.08 -3.60
CA VAL A 159 8.75 0.42 -3.10
C VAL A 159 9.67 0.74 -4.27
N PHE A 160 10.28 1.92 -4.23
CA PHE A 160 11.27 2.37 -5.19
C PHE A 160 12.64 2.44 -4.50
N VAL A 161 13.64 1.81 -5.10
CA VAL A 161 15.01 1.70 -4.60
C VAL A 161 15.92 2.19 -5.72
N ASP A 162 16.64 3.27 -5.48
CA ASP A 162 17.62 3.90 -6.39
C ASP A 162 18.99 4.16 -5.72
N GLY A 163 20.07 3.61 -6.30
CA GLY A 163 21.45 3.85 -5.86
C GLY A 163 21.77 3.35 -4.45
N ASN A 164 21.27 2.18 -4.05
CA ASN A 164 21.29 1.72 -2.66
C ASN A 164 22.23 0.54 -2.41
N SER A 165 22.63 0.38 -1.14
CA SER A 165 23.29 -0.81 -0.64
C SER A 165 22.35 -1.57 0.30
N ASN A 166 22.00 -2.80 -0.04
CA ASN A 166 21.25 -3.73 0.82
C ASN A 166 19.92 -3.20 1.39
N VAL A 167 18.83 -3.42 0.66
CA VAL A 167 17.47 -3.17 1.14
C VAL A 167 16.76 -4.48 1.44
N THR A 168 16.06 -4.55 2.58
CA THR A 168 15.23 -5.69 2.96
C THR A 168 13.76 -5.31 3.01
N LEU A 169 12.94 -6.07 2.29
CA LEU A 169 11.47 -5.99 2.35
C LEU A 169 10.93 -7.25 3.04
N GLU A 170 10.18 -7.04 4.12
CA GLU A 170 9.61 -8.12 4.95
C GLU A 170 8.13 -7.89 5.20
N ASN A 171 7.28 -8.85 4.88
CA ASN A 171 5.82 -8.70 5.08
C ASN A 171 5.28 -7.39 4.44
N VAL A 172 5.67 -7.15 3.19
CA VAL A 172 5.22 -6.01 2.39
C VAL A 172 4.15 -6.46 1.42
N THR A 173 3.03 -5.74 1.40
CA THR A 173 1.95 -5.95 0.43
C THR A 173 1.88 -4.76 -0.52
N SER A 174 1.93 -5.02 -1.82
CA SER A 174 1.65 -4.02 -2.85
C SER A 174 0.67 -4.59 -3.88
N ARG A 175 -0.38 -3.82 -4.16
CA ARG A 175 -1.39 -4.17 -5.16
C ARG A 175 -1.86 -2.92 -5.88
N ARG A 176 -2.34 -3.12 -7.11
CA ARG A 176 -2.96 -2.10 -7.97
C ARG A 176 -1.98 -1.02 -8.42
N TYR A 177 -2.18 -0.54 -9.65
CA TYR A 177 -1.30 0.35 -10.41
C TYR A 177 -0.05 -0.35 -10.92
N PHE A 178 1.13 0.28 -10.93
CA PHE A 178 2.12 0.01 -11.96
C PHE A 178 3.15 -1.06 -11.55
N VAL A 179 3.99 -0.79 -10.55
CA VAL A 179 5.11 -1.66 -10.12
C VAL A 179 5.03 -1.93 -8.61
N GLY A 180 5.20 -3.20 -8.21
CA GLY A 180 5.28 -3.57 -6.80
C GLY A 180 6.59 -3.10 -6.14
N VAL A 181 7.72 -3.55 -6.69
CA VAL A 181 9.07 -3.13 -6.29
C VAL A 181 9.86 -2.74 -7.54
N TYR A 182 10.46 -1.55 -7.53
CA TYR A 182 11.41 -1.11 -8.54
C TYR A 182 12.78 -0.96 -7.88
N ALA A 183 13.79 -1.64 -8.38
CA ALA A 183 15.16 -1.56 -7.90
C ALA A 183 16.10 -1.16 -9.04
N ALA A 184 16.44 0.12 -9.10
CA ALA A 184 17.55 0.64 -9.87
C ALA A 184 18.80 0.63 -8.98
N ASP A 185 19.82 -0.11 -9.39
CA ASP A 185 21.14 -0.11 -8.74
C ASP A 185 21.09 -0.35 -7.24
N GLY A 186 20.62 -1.54 -6.85
CA GLY A 186 20.61 -1.95 -5.45
C GLY A 186 20.32 -3.43 -5.23
N ASN A 187 20.85 -3.96 -4.14
CA ASN A 187 20.55 -5.32 -3.70
C ASN A 187 19.27 -5.32 -2.85
N VAL A 188 18.19 -5.95 -3.34
CA VAL A 188 16.91 -6.04 -2.63
C VAL A 188 16.59 -7.49 -2.27
N SER A 189 16.59 -7.78 -0.98
CA SER A 189 16.11 -9.04 -0.40
C SER A 189 14.63 -8.91 -0.04
N ILE A 190 13.82 -9.89 -0.44
CA ILE A 190 12.36 -9.85 -0.29
C ILE A 190 11.92 -11.15 0.38
N ARG A 191 11.17 -11.05 1.48
CA ARG A 191 10.60 -12.21 2.19
C ARG A 191 9.20 -11.91 2.69
N GLU A 192 8.38 -12.95 2.74
CA GLU A 192 7.00 -12.92 3.26
C GLU A 192 6.11 -11.83 2.63
N SER A 193 6.43 -11.41 1.40
CA SER A 193 5.81 -10.25 0.75
C SER A 193 4.94 -10.66 -0.44
N SER A 194 3.90 -9.87 -0.73
CA SER A 194 2.91 -10.14 -1.78
C SER A 194 2.77 -8.95 -2.73
N PHE A 195 3.13 -9.17 -3.99
CA PHE A 195 3.05 -8.18 -5.07
C PHE A 195 2.12 -8.72 -6.16
N SER A 196 0.90 -8.19 -6.24
CA SER A 196 -0.15 -8.78 -7.09
C SER A 196 -1.11 -7.74 -7.65
N GLY A 197 -1.62 -7.96 -8.86
CA GLY A 197 -2.58 -7.05 -9.48
C GLY A 197 -1.97 -5.70 -9.88
N ASN A 198 -0.66 -5.66 -10.13
CA ASN A 198 0.05 -4.53 -10.72
C ASN A 198 0.11 -4.70 -12.25
N GLU A 199 0.19 -3.61 -13.01
CA GLU A 199 0.11 -3.56 -14.47
C GLU A 199 1.35 -4.15 -15.14
N THR A 200 2.51 -4.06 -14.51
CA THR A 200 3.75 -4.72 -14.96
C THR A 200 4.22 -5.78 -13.96
N ASN A 201 5.44 -6.28 -14.18
CA ASN A 201 6.10 -7.23 -13.29
C ASN A 201 6.03 -6.76 -11.82
N ALA A 202 5.70 -7.71 -10.95
CA ALA A 202 5.69 -7.51 -9.50
C ALA A 202 6.98 -6.89 -8.96
N ILE A 203 8.12 -7.25 -9.55
CA ILE A 203 9.45 -6.76 -9.22
C ILE A 203 10.20 -6.45 -10.51
N VAL A 204 10.73 -5.24 -10.63
CA VAL A 204 11.62 -4.79 -11.71
C VAL A 204 13.01 -4.53 -11.12
N ARG A 205 14.04 -5.07 -11.76
CA ARG A 205 15.45 -4.84 -11.39
C ARG A 205 16.19 -4.30 -12.60
N GLU A 206 16.83 -3.17 -12.43
CA GLU A 206 17.72 -2.57 -13.42
C GLU A 206 19.11 -2.49 -12.82
N SER A 207 20.09 -3.00 -13.56
CA SER A 207 21.50 -2.79 -13.31
C SER A 207 22.00 -1.80 -14.35
N VAL A 208 22.48 -0.64 -13.93
CA VAL A 208 23.29 0.21 -14.79
C VAL A 208 24.64 -0.48 -14.92
N GLY A 209 24.91 -1.02 -16.11
CA GLY A 209 26.19 -1.64 -16.41
C GLY A 209 27.31 -0.60 -16.32
N ASP A 210 28.42 -1.01 -15.70
CA ASP A 210 29.68 -0.23 -15.58
C ASP A 210 30.19 0.30 -16.94
#